data_AF-A0A2H1WLI5-F1
#
_entry.id   AF-A0A2H1WLI5-F1
#
_cell.length_a   1.000
_cell.length_b   1.000
_cell.length_c   1.000
_cell.angle_alpha   90.00
_cell.angle_beta   90.00
_cell.angle_gamma   90.00
#
_symmetry.space_group_name_H-M   'P 1'
#
loop_
_entity.id
_entity.type
_entity.pdbx_description
1 polymer ?
#
loop_
_entity_poly.entity_id
_entity_poly.type
_entity_poly.pdbx_seq_one_letter_code
_entity_poly.pdbx_strand_id
1 'polypeptide(L)' 'VKIAVYYESLCPDSKRFITTQLAPVWRDFRGVVKVKMVPYGKSTHDKVNGKWQFQCHHGPDECYGNK' A
#
# COMPACT_ATOMS: atom_id res chain seq x y z
N VAL A 1 6.94 -16.22 9.41
CA VAL A 1 5.72 -15.97 8.61
C VAL A 1 5.94 -14.80 7.67
N LYS A 2 5.43 -14.85 6.43
CA LYS A 2 5.53 -13.76 5.45
C LYS A 2 4.13 -13.21 5.17
N ILE A 3 3.97 -11.89 5.22
CA ILE A 3 2.72 -11.19 4.94
C ILE A 3 2.99 -10.14 3.87
N ALA A 4 2.19 -10.10 2.82
CA ALA A 4 2.20 -9.03 1.84
C ALA A 4 0.91 -8.21 1.98
N VAL A 5 1.03 -6.89 2.09
CA VAL A 5 -0.10 -5.99 2.29
C VAL A 5 -0.21 -5.09 1.07
N TYR A 6 -1.28 -5.29 0.30
CA TYR A 6 -1.63 -4.44 -0.83
C TYR A 6 -2.61 -3.38 -0.33
N TYR A 7 -2.25 -2.12 -0.46
CA TYR A 7 -2.99 -1.02 0.16
C TYR A 7 -2.96 0.24 -0.72
N GLU A 8 -3.83 1.20 -0.39
CA GLU A 8 -3.84 2.53 -1.00
C GLU A 8 -3.45 3.57 0.08
N SER A 9 -2.58 4.52 -0.27
CA SER A 9 -2.02 5.48 0.69
C SER A 9 -3.08 6.41 1.31
N LEU A 10 -4.18 6.71 0.61
CA LEU A 10 -5.25 7.57 1.12
C LEU A 10 -6.49 6.82 1.61
N CYS A 11 -6.64 5.53 1.31
CA CYS A 11 -7.76 4.71 1.78
C CYS A 11 -7.82 4.65 3.33
N PRO A 12 -8.94 5.10 3.95
CA PRO A 12 -9.08 5.10 5.41
C PRO A 12 -8.95 3.71 6.05
N ASP A 13 -9.50 2.67 5.41
CA ASP A 13 -9.45 1.31 5.93
C ASP A 13 -8.03 0.72 5.83
N SER A 14 -7.30 1.02 4.74
CA SER A 14 -5.88 0.67 4.60
C SER A 14 -5.07 1.28 5.73
N LYS A 15 -5.23 2.58 5.98
CA LYS A 15 -4.57 3.28 7.10
C LYS A 15 -4.92 2.64 8.44
N ARG A 16 -6.21 2.39 8.70
CA ARG A 16 -6.67 1.78 9.96
C ARG A 16 -6.07 0.39 10.16
N PHE A 17 -6.09 -0.48 9.16
CA PHE A 17 -5.49 -1.81 9.25
C PHE A 17 -3.99 -1.73 9.58
N ILE A 18 -3.26 -0.88 8.85
CA ILE A 18 -1.81 -0.74 9.02
C ILE A 18 -1.47 -0.23 10.41
N THR A 19 -2.13 0.82 10.88
CA THR A 19 -1.77 1.49 12.14
C THR A 19 -2.28 0.75 13.38
N THR A 20 -3.49 0.19 13.32
CA THR A 20 -4.16 -0.37 14.50
C THR A 20 -4.00 -1.87 14.66
N GLN A 21 -3.72 -2.60 13.57
CA GLN A 21 -3.63 -4.06 13.60
C GLN A 21 -2.22 -4.54 13.22
N LEU A 22 -1.73 -4.14 12.05
CA LEU A 22 -0.46 -4.66 11.53
C LEU A 22 0.76 -4.14 12.28
N ALA A 23 0.84 -2.82 12.53
CA ALA A 23 2.00 -2.21 13.17
C ALA A 23 2.26 -2.74 14.60
N PRO A 24 1.24 -2.90 15.47
CA PRO A 24 1.42 -3.54 16.78
C PRO A 24 1.93 -4.99 16.66
N VAL A 25 1.32 -5.80 15.80
CA VAL A 25 1.73 -7.20 15.59
C VAL A 25 3.16 -7.27 15.07
N TRP A 26 3.53 -6.44 14.09
CA TRP A 26 4.89 -6.43 13.58
C TRP A 26 5.89 -6.02 14.67
N ARG A 27 5.55 -5.02 15.50
CA ARG A 27 6.39 -4.55 16.60
C ARG A 27 6.62 -5.62 17.67
N ASP A 28 5.58 -6.36 18.02
CA ASP A 28 5.59 -7.35 19.11
C ASP A 28 6.23 -8.67 18.66
N PHE A 29 6.15 -9.02 17.37
CA PHE A 29 6.72 -10.24 16.78
C PHE A 29 7.88 -9.97 15.79
N ARG A 30 8.67 -8.92 16.07
CA ARG A 30 9.86 -8.57 15.27
C ARG A 30 10.78 -9.78 15.11
N GLY A 31 11.17 -10.08 13.87
CA GLY A 31 12.05 -11.20 13.52
C GLY A 31 11.33 -12.48 13.05
N VAL A 32 10.08 -12.69 13.47
CA VAL A 32 9.26 -13.86 13.05
C VAL A 32 8.30 -13.48 11.93
N VAL A 33 7.75 -12.26 11.97
CA VAL A 33 6.85 -11.72 10.94
C VAL A 33 7.63 -10.83 9.98
N LYS A 34 7.70 -11.25 8.72
CA LYS A 34 8.28 -10.47 7.62
C LYS A 34 7.15 -9.85 6.81
N VAL A 35 7.03 -8.52 6.86
CA VAL A 35 5.98 -7.77 6.16
C VAL A 35 6.55 -7.14 4.89
N LYS A 36 5.87 -7.33 3.77
CA LYS A 36 6.09 -6.60 2.51
C LYS A 36 4.91 -5.64 2.30
N MET A 37 5.21 -4.34 2.27
CA MET A 37 4.23 -3.32 1.93
C MET A 37 4.22 -3.14 0.41
N VAL A 38 3.03 -3.17 -0.21
CA VAL A 38 2.83 -3.00 -1.65
C VAL A 38 1.80 -1.90 -1.88
N PRO A 39 2.23 -0.63 -2.00
CA PRO A 39 1.34 0.48 -2.28
C PRO A 39 0.88 0.43 -3.75
N TYR A 40 -0.37 0.05 -3.97
CA TYR A 40 -0.99 0.01 -5.30
C TYR A 40 -2.51 -0.03 -5.14
N GLY A 41 -3.02 -1.01 -4.41
CA GLY A 41 -4.44 -1.16 -4.10
C GLY A 41 -5.33 -1.13 -5.34
N LYS A 42 -6.28 -0.20 -5.41
CA LYS A 42 -7.20 -0.01 -6.53
C LYS A 42 -6.64 0.87 -7.66
N SER A 43 -5.35 1.16 -7.65
CA SER A 43 -4.73 1.87 -8.77
C SER A 43 -4.86 1.05 -10.06
N THR A 44 -4.96 1.75 -11.18
CA THR A 44 -4.87 1.19 -12.53
C THR A 44 -3.68 1.84 -13.24
N HIS A 45 -3.20 1.22 -14.31
CA HIS A 45 -2.09 1.76 -15.06
C HIS A 45 -2.15 1.39 -16.54
N ASP A 46 -1.65 2.30 -17.37
CA ASP A 46 -1.55 2.13 -18.81
C ASP A 46 -0.17 2.58 -19.30
N LYS A 47 0.24 2.05 -20.45
CA LYS A 47 1.48 2.46 -21.11
C LYS A 47 1.16 3.49 -22.19
N VAL A 48 1.49 4.76 -21.93
CA VAL A 48 1.26 5.88 -22.84
C VAL A 48 2.60 6.43 -23.27
N ASN A 49 2.87 6.47 -24.58
CA ASN A 49 4.14 6.93 -25.16
C ASN A 49 5.37 6.25 -24.53
N GLY A 50 5.27 4.94 -24.28
CA GLY A 50 6.34 4.14 -23.70
C GLY A 50 6.52 4.28 -22.18
N LYS A 51 5.76 5.17 -21.51
CA LYS A 51 5.83 5.41 -20.06
C LYS A 51 4.61 4.84 -19.36
N TRP A 52 4.82 4.29 -18.17
CA TRP A 52 3.71 3.91 -17.29
C TRP A 52 3.05 5.16 -16.72
N GLN A 53 1.73 5.25 -16.88
CA GLN A 53 0.89 6.23 -16.21
C GLN A 53 -0.04 5.50 -15.27
N PHE A 54 -0.22 6.05 -14.07
CA PHE A 54 -1.03 5.46 -13.01
C PHE A 54 -2.24 6.35 -12.73
N GLN A 55 -3.39 5.73 -12.50
CA GLN A 55 -4.62 6.37 -12.05
C GLN A 55 -5.02 5.73 -10.72
N CYS A 56 -5.14 6.54 -9.67
CA CYS A 56 -5.46 6.08 -8.32
C CYS A 56 -6.89 6.48 -7.95
N HIS A 57 -7.49 5.72 -7.04
CA HIS A 57 -8.89 5.86 -6.67
C HIS A 57 -9.18 7.20 -5.97
N HIS A 58 -8.25 7.68 -5.14
CA HIS A 58 -8.35 8.98 -4.46
C HIS A 58 -7.51 10.07 -5.13
N GLY A 59 -7.24 9.94 -6.44
CA GLY A 59 -6.61 11.00 -7.25
C GLY A 59 -5.08 11.10 -7.14
N PRO A 60 -4.49 12.20 -7.65
CA PRO A 60 -3.04 12.35 -7.80
C PRO A 60 -2.24 12.28 -6.49
N ASP A 61 -2.80 12.76 -5.39
CA ASP A 61 -2.13 12.75 -4.08
C ASP A 61 -1.97 11.31 -3.56
N GLU A 62 -2.94 10.44 -3.82
CA GLU A 62 -2.80 9.01 -3.51
C GLU A 62 -1.75 8.36 -4.40
N CYS A 63 -1.72 8.70 -5.69
CA CYS A 63 -0.66 8.22 -6.59
C CYS A 63 0.72 8.70 -6.15
N TYR A 64 0.84 9.91 -5.62
CA TYR A 64 2.08 10.39 -5.02
C TYR A 64 2.44 9.56 -3.77
N GLY A 65 1.47 9.31 -2.88
CA GLY A 65 1.69 8.48 -1.69
C GLY A 65 1.90 6.99 -1.97
N ASN A 66 1.54 6.51 -3.16
CA ASN A 66 1.75 5.12 -3.57
C ASN A 66 3.12 4.87 -4.25
N LYS A 67 3.85 5.94 -4.65
CA LYS A 67 5.19 5.85 -5.25
C LYS A 67 6.27 5.60 -4.21
#